data_AF-A0A6B8M6D2-F1
#
_entry.id   AF-A0A6B8M6D2-F1
#
_cell.length_a   1.000
_cell.length_b   1.000
_cell.length_c   1.000
_cell.angle_alpha   90.00
_cell.angle_beta   90.00
_cell.angle_gamma   90.00
#
_symmetry.space_group_name_H-M   'P 1'
#
loop_
_entity.id
_entity.type
_entity.pdbx_description
1 polymer ?
#
loop_
_entity_poly.entity_id
_entity_poly.type
_entity_poly.pdbx_seq_one_letter_code
_entity_poly.pdbx_strand_id
1 'polypeptide(L)'
;MCRQTVNQILDVADARIARFKAELRLTAEQDKNWDSTQKALHDMAQRRADRMLKLREQRAATMREAQRTDDKEGKAKADSGRGDRDWTAISDMRMQADLLNVRADDLRKIADASSALYDSLEPSQRRRFGAFVSHYIGDEGESVCHR
;
A
#
# COMPACT_ATOMS: atom_id res chain seq x y z
N MET A 1 -18.11 -1.06 -6.48
CA MET A 1 -16.67 -0.87 -6.22
C MET A 1 -16.41 0.63 -6.13
N CYS A 2 -15.99 1.17 -4.98
CA CYS A 2 -15.57 2.57 -4.94
C CYS A 2 -14.36 2.76 -5.84
N ARG A 3 -14.45 3.69 -6.79
CA ARG A 3 -13.33 4.07 -7.65
C ARG A 3 -12.55 5.19 -6.98
N GLN A 4 -11.73 4.84 -6.00
CA GLN A 4 -10.74 5.77 -5.47
C GLN A 4 -9.75 6.13 -6.58
N THR A 5 -9.50 7.43 -6.72
CA THR A 5 -8.42 7.98 -7.56
C THR A 5 -7.10 7.97 -6.80
N VAL A 6 -5.99 8.15 -7.52
CA VAL A 6 -4.65 8.29 -6.91
C VAL A 6 -4.66 9.42 -5.88
N ASN A 7 -5.19 10.59 -6.24
CA ASN A 7 -5.26 11.74 -5.33
C ASN A 7 -6.02 11.42 -4.03
N GLN A 8 -7.18 10.75 -4.11
CA GLN A 8 -7.93 10.36 -2.91
C GLN A 8 -7.15 9.41 -1.99
N ILE A 9 -6.28 8.57 -2.55
CA ILE A 9 -5.42 7.67 -1.76
C ILE A 9 -4.32 8.47 -1.08
N LEU A 10 -3.70 9.41 -1.82
CA LEU A 10 -2.67 10.30 -1.29
C LEU A 10 -3.21 11.20 -0.18
N ASP A 11 -4.37 11.83 -0.38
CA ASP A 11 -4.99 12.72 0.61
C ASP A 11 -5.24 12.00 1.95
N VAL A 12 -5.70 10.74 1.88
CA VAL A 12 -5.89 9.90 3.08
C VAL A 12 -4.56 9.55 3.72
N ALA A 13 -3.54 9.23 2.92
CA ALA A 13 -2.20 8.94 3.42
C ALA A 13 -1.56 10.16 4.10
N ASP A 14 -1.62 11.33 3.47
CA ASP A 14 -1.11 12.58 4.01
C ASP A 14 -1.84 12.99 5.28
N ALA A 15 -3.16 12.79 5.35
CA ALA A 15 -3.91 13.00 6.59
C ALA A 15 -3.45 12.07 7.72
N ARG A 16 -3.14 10.79 7.42
CA ARG A 16 -2.58 9.84 8.40
C ARG A 16 -1.17 10.26 8.84
N ILE A 17 -0.31 10.67 7.90
CA ILE A 17 1.05 11.16 8.17
C ILE A 17 1.02 12.42 9.04
N ALA A 18 0.12 13.37 8.74
CA ALA A 18 -0.02 14.60 9.51
C ALA A 18 -0.49 14.34 10.95
N ARG A 19 -1.46 13.42 11.15
CA ARG A 19 -1.89 12.98 12.49
C ARG A 19 -0.72 12.34 13.25
N PHE A 20 0.04 11.48 12.59
CA PHE A 20 1.22 10.86 13.18
C PHE A 20 2.29 11.88 13.60
N LYS A 21 2.59 12.89 12.77
CA LYS A 21 3.49 14.00 13.15
C LYS A 21 3.04 14.68 14.44
N ALA A 22 1.76 14.99 14.54
CA ALA A 22 1.18 15.62 15.73
C ALA A 22 1.26 14.72 16.97
N GLU A 23 1.00 13.42 16.81
CA GLU A 23 1.07 12.44 17.90
C GLU A 23 2.50 12.16 18.38
N LEU A 24 3.51 12.29 17.51
CA LEU A 24 4.91 12.18 17.90
C LEU A 24 5.34 13.30 18.85
N ARG A 25 4.69 14.47 18.79
CA ARG A 25 5.03 15.65 19.60
C ARG A 25 6.52 15.97 19.52
N LEU A 26 7.01 16.22 18.30
CA LEU A 26 8.42 16.53 18.05
C LEU A 26 8.82 17.85 18.72
N THR A 27 10.05 17.91 19.24
CA THR A 27 10.67 19.17 19.62
C THR A 27 11.10 19.96 18.38
N ALA A 28 11.36 21.26 18.53
CA ALA A 28 11.83 22.09 17.41
C ALA A 28 13.13 21.57 16.76
N GLU A 29 14.01 20.95 17.56
CA GLU A 29 15.24 20.33 17.04
C GLU A 29 14.95 19.02 16.29
N GLN A 30 14.05 18.18 16.79
CA GLN A 30 13.65 16.94 16.11
C GLN A 30 12.92 17.21 14.79
N ASP A 31 12.11 18.28 14.74
CA ASP A 31 11.29 18.63 13.57
C ASP A 31 12.15 18.91 12.32
N LYS A 32 13.41 19.33 12.48
CA LYS A 32 14.36 19.53 11.38
C LYS A 32 14.62 18.26 10.57
N ASN A 33 14.43 17.08 11.17
CA ASN A 33 14.64 15.79 10.53
C ASN A 33 13.34 15.18 9.99
N TRP A 34 12.21 15.88 10.10
CA TRP A 34 10.90 15.32 9.74
C TRP A 34 10.67 15.24 8.22
N ASP A 35 11.14 16.21 7.44
CA ASP A 35 10.78 16.34 6.02
C ASP A 35 11.22 15.12 5.19
N SER A 36 12.39 14.53 5.49
CA SER A 36 12.85 13.30 4.82
C SER A 36 11.94 12.12 5.13
N THR A 37 11.54 11.96 6.39
CA THR A 37 10.58 10.93 6.82
C THR A 37 9.22 11.12 6.16
N GLN A 38 8.66 12.33 6.18
CA GLN A 38 7.38 12.64 5.55
C GLN A 38 7.40 12.31 4.06
N LYS A 39 8.45 12.74 3.37
CA LYS A 39 8.60 12.46 1.94
C LYS A 39 8.63 10.96 1.66
N ALA A 40 9.40 10.19 2.43
CA ALA A 40 9.47 8.73 2.25
C ALA A 40 8.12 8.04 2.45
N LEU A 41 7.34 8.47 3.46
CA LEU A 41 6.00 7.95 3.73
C LEU A 41 4.98 8.31 2.64
N HIS A 42 5.03 9.53 2.11
CA HIS A 42 4.20 9.98 0.99
C HIS A 42 4.59 9.25 -0.31
N ASP A 43 5.88 9.16 -0.63
CA ASP A 43 6.35 8.46 -1.83
C ASP A 43 5.94 6.98 -1.81
N MET A 44 5.90 6.33 -0.63
CA MET A 44 5.37 4.98 -0.48
C MET A 44 3.86 4.94 -0.81
N ALA A 45 3.08 5.90 -0.30
CA ALA A 45 1.65 5.99 -0.60
C ALA A 45 1.39 6.18 -2.10
N GLN A 46 2.19 7.01 -2.78
CA GLN A 46 2.16 7.16 -4.24
C GLN A 46 2.42 5.83 -4.94
N ARG A 47 3.51 5.15 -4.61
CA ARG A 47 3.83 3.83 -5.21
C ARG A 47 2.71 2.83 -5.00
N ARG A 48 2.06 2.84 -3.83
CA ARG A 48 0.89 2.01 -3.55
C ARG A 48 -0.32 2.38 -4.42
N ALA A 49 -0.61 3.67 -4.57
CA ALA A 49 -1.70 4.14 -5.41
C ALA A 49 -1.49 3.73 -6.89
N ASP A 50 -0.27 3.86 -7.40
CA ASP A 50 0.10 3.46 -8.76
C ASP A 50 -0.04 1.94 -8.96
N ARG A 51 0.40 1.13 -7.99
CA ARG A 51 0.19 -0.33 -8.00
C ARG A 51 -1.29 -0.67 -8.06
N MET A 52 -2.13 0.00 -7.25
CA MET A 52 -3.58 -0.23 -7.29
C MET A 52 -4.18 0.13 -8.64
N LEU A 53 -3.78 1.24 -9.25
CA LEU A 53 -4.26 1.60 -10.59
C LEU A 53 -3.86 0.55 -11.63
N LYS A 54 -2.59 0.13 -11.63
CA LYS A 54 -2.07 -0.91 -12.53
C LYS A 54 -2.81 -2.23 -12.38
N LEU A 55 -3.05 -2.68 -11.14
CA LEU A 55 -3.81 -3.90 -10.87
C LEU A 55 -5.26 -3.80 -11.36
N ARG A 56 -5.88 -2.62 -11.29
CA ARG A 56 -7.24 -2.39 -11.82
C ARG A 56 -7.27 -2.44 -13.33
N GLU A 57 -6.29 -1.84 -14.00
CA GLU A 57 -6.15 -1.89 -15.46
C GLU A 57 -5.90 -3.32 -15.95
N GLN A 58 -5.02 -4.06 -15.28
CA GLN A 58 -4.77 -5.47 -15.58
C GLN A 58 -6.04 -6.31 -15.43
N ARG A 59 -6.78 -6.15 -14.32
CA ARG A 59 -8.07 -6.84 -14.13
C ARG A 59 -9.11 -6.44 -15.18
N ALA A 60 -9.16 -5.17 -15.60
CA ALA A 60 -10.06 -4.75 -16.65
C ALA A 60 -9.68 -5.36 -18.01
N ALA A 61 -8.38 -5.49 -18.30
CA ALA A 61 -7.88 -6.12 -19.51
C ALA A 61 -8.17 -7.62 -19.54
N THR A 62 -7.93 -8.35 -18.45
CA THR A 62 -8.23 -9.80 -18.37
C THR A 62 -9.73 -10.07 -18.50
N MET A 63 -10.58 -9.23 -17.89
CA MET A 63 -12.03 -9.34 -18.06
C MET A 63 -12.48 -9.08 -19.51
N ARG A 64 -11.89 -8.09 -20.19
CA ARG A 64 -12.17 -7.81 -21.61
C ARG A 64 -11.72 -8.95 -22.53
N GLU A 65 -10.59 -9.56 -22.22
CA GLU A 65 -10.08 -10.72 -22.97
C GLU A 65 -10.98 -11.95 -22.78
N ALA A 66 -11.38 -12.26 -21.54
CA ALA A 66 -12.32 -13.34 -21.24
C ALA A 66 -13.68 -13.15 -21.93
N GLN A 67 -14.19 -11.92 -21.94
CA GLN A 67 -15.44 -11.63 -22.65
C GLN A 67 -15.33 -11.84 -24.17
N ARG A 68 -14.15 -11.55 -24.75
CA ARG A 68 -13.89 -11.80 -26.18
C ARG A 68 -13.79 -13.29 -26.52
N THR A 69 -13.35 -14.14 -25.58
CA THR A 69 -13.31 -15.59 -25.78
C THR A 69 -14.70 -16.20 -25.69
N ASP A 70 -15.56 -15.69 -24.80
CA ASP A 70 -16.96 -16.14 -24.67
C ASP A 70 -17.80 -15.82 -25.92
N ASP A 71 -17.54 -14.70 -26.59
CA ASP A 71 -18.20 -14.34 -27.87
C ASP A 71 -17.83 -15.27 -29.04
N LYS A 72 -16.72 -16.03 -28.92
CA LYS A 72 -16.25 -16.98 -29.95
C LYS A 72 -16.67 -18.43 -29.68
N GLU A 73 -17.00 -18.79 -28.45
CA GLU A 73 -17.43 -20.14 -28.06
C GLU A 73 -18.81 -20.09 -27.40
N GLY A 74 -19.85 -20.14 -28.23
CA GLY A 74 -21.22 -20.28 -27.73
C GLY A 74 -21.39 -21.54 -26.88
N LYS A 75 -21.71 -21.33 -25.59
CA LYS A 75 -22.13 -22.31 -24.57
C LYS A 75 -21.08 -23.33 -24.11
N ALA A 76 -20.43 -23.04 -22.98
CA ALA A 76 -20.62 -23.74 -21.71
C ALA A 76 -19.55 -23.28 -20.73
N LYS A 77 -19.94 -22.82 -19.53
CA LYS A 77 -19.31 -23.05 -18.21
C LYS A 77 -19.88 -22.03 -17.22
N ALA A 78 -21.17 -22.16 -16.96
CA ALA A 78 -21.77 -21.67 -15.72
C ALA A 78 -21.50 -22.69 -14.61
N ASP A 79 -20.23 -22.98 -14.31
CA ASP A 79 -19.83 -23.70 -13.08
C ASP A 79 -18.31 -23.66 -12.85
N SER A 80 -17.73 -22.47 -12.70
CA SER A 80 -16.51 -22.34 -11.91
C SER A 80 -16.85 -21.43 -10.73
N GLY A 81 -17.25 -22.10 -9.66
CA GLY A 81 -17.65 -21.48 -8.41
C GLY A 81 -16.67 -20.41 -7.96
N ARG A 82 -17.26 -19.29 -7.53
CA ARG A 82 -16.68 -18.39 -6.53
C ARG A 82 -16.34 -19.26 -5.29
N GLY A 83 -15.15 -19.84 -5.23
CA GLY A 83 -14.81 -20.83 -4.19
C GLY A 83 -13.37 -20.75 -3.75
N ASP A 84 -12.43 -20.98 -4.66
CA ASP A 84 -11.00 -20.97 -4.34
C ASP A 84 -10.27 -19.94 -5.20
N ARG A 85 -9.89 -18.81 -4.59
CA ARG A 85 -8.65 -18.15 -5.02
C ARG A 85 -7.55 -19.10 -4.61
N ASP A 86 -7.22 -20.04 -5.51
CA ASP A 86 -6.24 -21.07 -5.26
C ASP A 86 -4.85 -20.39 -5.18
N TRP A 87 -4.52 -19.92 -3.97
CA TRP A 87 -3.28 -19.20 -3.61
C TRP A 87 -2.00 -20.03 -3.86
N THR A 88 -2.19 -21.23 -4.41
CA THR A 88 -1.20 -22.26 -4.71
C THR A 88 -0.73 -22.22 -6.17
N ALA A 89 -1.38 -21.44 -7.05
CA ALA A 89 -0.89 -21.26 -8.41
C ALA A 89 0.51 -20.61 -8.38
N ILE A 90 1.49 -21.22 -9.09
CA ILE A 90 2.88 -20.74 -9.15
C ILE A 90 2.96 -19.25 -9.56
N SER A 91 2.03 -18.80 -10.41
CA SER A 91 1.92 -17.40 -10.82
C SER A 91 1.58 -16.47 -9.64
N ASP A 92 0.63 -16.87 -8.79
CA ASP A 92 0.24 -16.11 -7.60
C ASP A 92 1.35 -16.08 -6.55
N MET A 93 2.06 -17.20 -6.36
CA MET A 93 3.24 -17.24 -5.49
C MET A 93 4.31 -16.24 -5.93
N ARG A 94 4.58 -16.14 -7.24
CA ARG A 94 5.54 -15.18 -7.80
C ARG A 94 5.08 -13.74 -7.60
N MET A 95 3.80 -13.46 -7.87
CA MET A 95 3.22 -12.14 -7.63
C MET A 95 3.33 -11.74 -6.15
N GLN A 96 3.06 -12.67 -5.23
CA GLN A 96 3.20 -12.42 -3.80
C GLN A 96 4.67 -12.15 -3.42
N ALA A 97 5.63 -12.89 -3.97
CA ALA A 97 7.06 -12.65 -3.73
C ALA A 97 7.48 -11.26 -4.22
N ASP A 98 7.02 -10.84 -5.40
CA ASP A 98 7.29 -9.50 -5.93
C ASP A 98 6.70 -8.40 -5.03
N LEU A 99 5.50 -8.61 -4.49
CA LEU A 99 4.91 -7.69 -3.52
C LEU A 99 5.72 -7.62 -2.22
N LEU A 100 6.21 -8.75 -1.72
CA LEU A 100 7.09 -8.78 -0.54
C LEU A 100 8.40 -8.03 -0.80
N ASN A 101 9.00 -8.18 -1.98
CA ASN A 101 10.21 -7.45 -2.35
C ASN A 101 9.97 -5.94 -2.40
N VAL A 102 8.84 -5.50 -2.97
CA VAL A 102 8.46 -4.09 -3.00
C VAL A 102 8.27 -3.55 -1.57
N ARG A 103 7.58 -4.29 -0.70
CA ARG A 103 7.41 -3.89 0.71
C ARG A 103 8.73 -3.80 1.45
N ALA A 104 9.66 -4.73 1.20
CA ALA A 104 10.98 -4.71 1.81
C ALA A 104 11.78 -3.47 1.38
N ASP A 105 11.73 -3.10 0.10
CA ASP A 105 12.39 -1.88 -0.38
C ASP A 105 11.71 -0.60 0.15
N ASP A 106 10.38 -0.58 0.24
CA ASP A 106 9.63 0.51 0.87
C ASP A 106 10.04 0.70 2.35
N LEU A 107 10.13 -0.39 3.11
CA LEU A 107 10.58 -0.35 4.51
C LEU A 107 12.01 0.17 4.64
N ARG A 108 12.93 -0.29 3.77
CA ARG A 108 14.32 0.17 3.77
C ARG A 108 14.41 1.67 3.50
N LYS A 109 13.69 2.18 2.50
CA LYS A 109 13.65 3.62 2.18
C LYS A 109 13.13 4.46 3.34
N ILE A 110 12.09 3.99 4.04
CA ILE A 110 11.57 4.68 5.22
C ILE A 110 12.61 4.66 6.35
N ALA A 111 13.26 3.53 6.60
CA ALA A 111 14.29 3.41 7.62
C ALA A 111 15.46 4.36 7.35
N ASP A 112 16.00 4.35 6.12
CA ASP A 112 17.11 5.21 5.71
C ASP A 112 16.73 6.70 5.85
N ALA A 113 15.55 7.09 5.36
CA ALA A 113 15.08 8.48 5.43
C ALA A 113 14.74 8.95 6.85
N SER A 114 14.46 8.03 7.76
CA SER A 114 14.04 8.34 9.14
C SER A 114 15.14 8.12 10.17
N SER A 115 16.34 7.68 9.78
CA SER A 115 17.42 7.36 10.72
C SER A 115 17.75 8.54 11.65
N ALA A 116 18.02 9.72 11.08
CA ALA A 116 18.37 10.91 11.85
C ALA A 116 17.23 11.36 12.80
N LEU A 117 15.97 11.28 12.33
CA LEU A 117 14.82 11.54 13.18
C LEU A 117 14.77 10.53 14.33
N TYR A 118 14.80 9.23 14.01
CA TYR A 118 14.67 8.14 14.98
C TYR A 118 15.76 8.18 16.06
N ASP A 119 16.99 8.52 15.69
CA ASP A 119 18.10 8.66 16.63
C ASP A 119 17.88 9.80 17.63
N SER A 120 17.22 10.87 17.21
CA SER A 120 16.87 12.01 18.08
C SER A 120 15.61 11.79 18.94
N LEU A 121 14.84 10.70 18.69
CA LEU A 121 13.58 10.44 19.40
C LEU A 121 13.81 9.87 20.81
N GLU A 122 12.97 10.31 21.73
CA GLU A 122 12.85 9.74 23.07
C GLU A 122 12.19 8.35 23.05
N PRO A 123 12.39 7.49 24.07
CA PRO A 123 11.85 6.12 24.07
C PRO A 123 10.32 6.03 23.83
N SER A 124 9.56 7.00 24.34
CA SER A 124 8.10 7.05 24.13
C SER A 124 7.73 7.42 22.68
N GLN A 125 8.52 8.25 22.02
CA GLN A 125 8.33 8.64 20.62
C GLN A 125 8.74 7.48 19.70
N ARG A 126 9.86 6.80 19.99
CA ARG A 126 10.32 5.60 19.25
C ARG A 126 9.26 4.50 19.24
N ARG A 127 8.59 4.25 20.37
CA ARG A 127 7.48 3.28 20.43
C ARG A 127 6.31 3.65 19.52
N ARG A 128 5.90 4.93 19.51
CA ARG A 128 4.85 5.45 18.63
C ARG A 128 5.26 5.35 17.16
N PHE A 129 6.52 5.70 16.86
CA PHE A 129 7.08 5.56 15.52
C PHE A 129 7.04 4.12 15.02
N GLY A 130 7.53 3.16 15.81
CA GLY A 130 7.52 1.75 15.45
C GLY A 130 6.11 1.19 15.26
N ALA A 131 5.17 1.56 16.15
CA ALA A 131 3.77 1.16 16.03
C ALA A 131 3.12 1.71 14.73
N PHE A 132 3.37 2.98 14.41
CA PHE A 132 2.89 3.60 13.18
C PHE A 132 3.46 2.92 11.94
N VAL A 133 4.78 2.76 11.83
CA VAL A 133 5.43 2.16 10.66
C VAL A 133 4.96 0.72 10.43
N SER A 134 4.82 -0.08 11.51
CA SER A 134 4.29 -1.44 11.43
C SER A 134 2.88 -1.49 10.84
N HIS A 135 1.98 -0.61 11.30
CA HIS A 135 0.62 -0.53 10.79
C HIS A 135 0.55 0.04 9.37
N TYR A 136 1.33 1.10 9.09
CA TYR A 136 1.33 1.81 7.82
C TYR A 136 1.85 0.94 6.66
N ILE A 137 2.79 0.02 6.93
CA ILE A 137 3.31 -0.95 5.97
C ILE A 137 2.44 -2.22 5.91
N GLY A 138 1.80 -2.62 7.01
CA GLY A 138 0.97 -3.82 7.09
C GLY A 138 -0.43 -3.67 6.48
N ASP A 139 -0.97 -2.45 6.39
CA ASP A 139 -2.33 -2.15 5.91
C ASP A 139 -2.48 -2.25 4.38
N GLU A 140 -1.86 -3.22 3.71
CA GLU A 140 -2.07 -3.49 2.27
C GLU A 140 -3.38 -4.26 1.98
N GLY A 141 -4.10 -4.67 3.03
CA GLY A 141 -5.31 -5.51 2.94
C GLY A 141 -6.65 -4.77 2.92
N GLU A 142 -6.77 -3.58 3.51
CA GLU A 142 -8.07 -2.94 3.70
C GLU A 142 -8.13 -1.56 3.03
N SER A 143 -8.37 -1.58 1.72
CA SER A 143 -9.27 -0.58 1.14
C SER A 143 -10.72 -1.05 1.33
N VAL A 144 -11.09 -1.34 2.59
CA VAL A 144 -12.49 -1.49 2.97
C VAL A 144 -13.11 -0.12 2.80
N CYS A 145 -14.09 -0.06 1.91
CA CYS A 145 -14.92 1.10 1.71
C CYS A 145 -15.62 1.40 3.03
N HIS A 146 -15.04 2.27 3.88
CA HIS A 146 -15.79 2.85 4.97
C HIS A 146 -16.78 3.86 4.38
N ARG A 147 -18.04 3.58 4.70
CA ARG A 147 -19.26 4.25 4.29
C ARG A 147 -19.22 5.76 4.55
#